data_AF-A0A538FPT5-F1
#
_entry.id   AF-A0A538FPT5-F1
#
_cell.length_a   1.000
_cell.length_b   1.000
_cell.length_c   1.000
_cell.angle_alpha   90.00
_cell.angle_beta   90.00
_cell.angle_gamma   90.00
#
_symmetry.space_group_name_H-M   'P 1'
#
loop_
_entity.id
_entity.type
_entity.pdbx_description
1 polymer ?
#
loop_
_entity_poly.entity_id
_entity_poly.type
_entity_poly.pdbx_seq_one_letter_code
_entity_poly.pdbx_strand_id
1 'polypeptide(L)'
;MSAQHKEALALGREQGRVVRGYLEALDAHRPKRGRKRTPESIKKQLAALDGRIAAADPLARLLLTQERMDLQAELSSMEAGVDLTEMEEEFVKAAADYGRRKGISYAAWRGAGVTPNVLKRAGIRRGRGDA
;
A
#
# COMPACT_ATOMS: atom_id res chain seq x y z
N MET A 1 19.06 -12.51 -31.57
CA MET A 1 18.33 -11.72 -30.54
C MET A 1 18.71 -10.25 -30.68
N SER A 2 17.83 -9.40 -31.20
CA SER A 2 18.09 -7.96 -31.40
C SER A 2 18.04 -7.18 -30.08
N ALA A 3 18.67 -5.99 -30.05
CA ALA A 3 18.66 -5.10 -28.88
C ALA A 3 17.23 -4.74 -28.45
N GLN A 4 16.36 -4.40 -29.40
CA GLN A 4 14.94 -4.10 -29.16
C GLN A 4 14.19 -5.23 -28.45
N HIS A 5 14.48 -6.49 -28.77
CA HIS A 5 13.82 -7.62 -28.11
C HIS A 5 14.29 -7.79 -26.66
N LYS A 6 15.59 -7.54 -26.37
CA LYS A 6 16.12 -7.58 -25.00
C LYS A 6 15.51 -6.46 -24.14
N GLU A 7 15.38 -5.26 -24.69
CA GLU A 7 14.74 -4.12 -24.03
C GLU A 7 13.26 -4.38 -23.74
N ALA A 8 12.52 -4.92 -24.72
CA ALA A 8 11.11 -5.28 -24.54
C ALA A 8 10.90 -6.34 -23.42
N LEU A 9 11.80 -7.32 -23.33
CA LEU A 9 11.78 -8.32 -22.24
C LEU A 9 12.12 -7.71 -20.88
N ALA A 10 13.11 -6.82 -20.82
CA ALA A 10 13.48 -6.12 -19.58
C ALA A 10 12.32 -5.24 -19.08
N LEU A 11 11.70 -4.46 -19.97
CA LEU A 11 10.54 -3.64 -19.66
C LEU A 11 9.35 -4.48 -19.18
N GLY A 12 9.10 -5.62 -19.82
CA GLY A 12 8.06 -6.57 -19.41
C GLY A 12 8.29 -7.14 -18.00
N ARG A 13 9.54 -7.43 -17.63
CA ARG A 13 9.90 -7.90 -16.28
C ARG A 13 9.70 -6.82 -15.24
N GLU A 14 10.14 -5.59 -15.51
CA GLU A 14 10.00 -4.49 -14.55
C GLU A 14 8.52 -4.16 -14.31
N GLN A 15 7.72 -4.08 -15.37
CA GLN A 15 6.28 -3.85 -15.23
C GLN A 15 5.59 -4.97 -14.46
N GLY A 16 6.04 -6.23 -14.63
CA GLY A 16 5.56 -7.36 -13.82
C GLY A 16 5.95 -7.26 -12.35
N ARG A 17 7.18 -6.80 -12.05
CA ARG A 17 7.68 -6.60 -10.67
C ARG A 17 6.87 -5.53 -9.95
N VAL A 18 6.67 -4.38 -10.59
CA VAL A 18 5.89 -3.25 -10.05
C VAL A 18 4.43 -3.65 -9.80
N VAL A 19 3.79 -4.29 -10.78
CA VAL A 19 2.39 -4.74 -10.64
C VAL A 19 2.24 -5.74 -9.51
N ARG A 20 3.13 -6.74 -9.42
CA ARG A 20 3.11 -7.73 -8.35
C ARG A 20 3.27 -7.08 -6.98
N GLY A 21 4.29 -6.23 -6.80
CA GLY A 21 4.57 -5.59 -5.52
C GLY A 21 3.39 -4.77 -5.00
N TYR A 22 2.74 -3.99 -5.88
CA TYR A 22 1.56 -3.22 -5.49
C TYR A 22 0.37 -4.11 -5.10
N LEU A 23 0.12 -5.21 -5.82
CA LEU A 23 -0.98 -6.14 -5.48
C LEU A 23 -0.72 -6.88 -4.16
N GLU A 24 0.52 -7.30 -3.91
CA GLU A 24 0.92 -7.94 -2.65
C GLU A 24 0.76 -6.96 -1.47
N ALA A 25 1.18 -5.70 -1.64
CA ALA A 25 0.97 -4.66 -0.64
C ALA A 25 -0.52 -4.37 -0.39
N LEU A 26 -1.35 -4.32 -1.44
CA LEU A 26 -2.80 -4.14 -1.29
C LEU A 26 -3.45 -5.25 -0.46
N ASP A 27 -3.03 -6.50 -0.65
CA ASP A 27 -3.59 -7.63 0.10
C ASP A 27 -3.15 -7.60 1.57
N ALA A 28 -1.89 -7.23 1.83
CA ALA A 28 -1.34 -7.05 3.18
C ALA A 28 -2.01 -5.90 3.96
N HIS A 29 -2.42 -4.81 3.27
CA HIS A 29 -2.92 -3.59 3.89
C HIS A 29 -4.44 -3.40 3.86
N ARG A 30 -5.22 -4.43 3.49
CA ARG A 30 -6.69 -4.33 3.41
C ARG A 30 -7.26 -3.91 4.79
N PRO A 31 -7.86 -2.71 4.92
CA PRO A 31 -8.20 -2.16 6.23
C PRO A 31 -9.39 -2.89 6.88
N LYS A 32 -9.29 -3.16 8.19
CA LYS A 32 -10.44 -3.54 9.04
C LYS A 32 -11.21 -2.27 9.46
N ARG A 33 -12.54 -2.30 9.38
CA ARG A 33 -13.45 -1.14 9.55
C ARG A 33 -13.23 -0.41 10.90
N GLY A 34 -13.05 0.91 10.86
CA GLY A 34 -13.01 1.81 12.03
C GLY A 34 -12.54 3.23 11.70
N ARG A 35 -12.94 4.24 12.48
CA ARG A 35 -12.72 5.69 12.28
C ARG A 35 -11.21 6.02 12.08
N LYS A 36 -10.88 6.97 11.19
CA LYS A 36 -9.49 7.32 10.83
C LYS A 36 -8.71 7.92 12.03
N ARG A 37 -7.76 7.15 12.56
CA ARG A 37 -6.65 7.62 13.41
C ARG A 37 -5.52 8.13 12.48
N THR A 38 -4.77 9.17 12.85
CA THR A 38 -3.71 9.77 12.01
C THR A 38 -2.31 9.55 12.57
N PRO A 39 -1.25 9.41 11.73
CA PRO A 39 0.13 9.21 12.20
C PRO A 39 0.61 10.31 13.15
N GLU A 40 0.28 11.57 12.85
CA GLU A 40 0.64 12.74 13.66
C GLU A 40 0.02 12.68 15.06
N SER A 41 -1.26 12.29 15.14
CA SER A 41 -1.93 12.12 16.43
C SER A 41 -1.30 10.99 17.25
N ILE A 42 -0.84 9.91 16.61
CA ILE A 42 -0.14 8.81 17.29
C ILE A 42 1.24 9.24 17.77
N LYS A 43 2.02 9.94 16.93
CA LYS A 43 3.33 10.49 17.32
C LYS A 43 3.20 11.42 18.53
N LYS A 44 2.16 12.25 18.57
CA LYS A 44 1.87 13.11 19.73
C LYS A 44 1.50 12.31 20.98
N GLN A 45 0.71 11.24 20.85
CA GLN A 45 0.36 10.36 21.97
C GLN A 45 1.60 9.62 22.52
N LEU A 46 2.47 9.11 21.65
CA LEU A 46 3.74 8.47 22.04
C LEU A 46 4.63 9.42 22.85
N ALA A 47 4.81 10.65 22.39
CA ALA A 47 5.60 11.65 23.10
C ALA A 47 5.04 11.97 24.50
N ALA A 48 3.72 12.06 24.64
CA ALA A 48 3.07 12.26 25.94
C ALA A 48 3.22 11.03 26.86
N LEU A 49 3.25 9.83 26.29
CA LEU A 49 3.40 8.57 27.01
C LEU A 49 4.80 8.39 27.60
N ASP A 50 5.84 8.77 26.88
CA ASP A 50 7.23 8.68 27.36
C ASP A 50 7.43 9.47 28.67
N GLY A 51 6.82 10.66 28.79
CA GLY A 51 6.84 11.44 30.04
C GLY A 51 6.09 10.78 31.20
N ARG A 52 4.96 10.12 30.91
CA ARG A 52 4.16 9.40 31.93
C ARG A 52 4.87 8.14 32.43
N ILE A 53 5.56 7.42 31.54
CA ILE A 53 6.34 6.21 31.86
C ILE A 53 7.45 6.52 32.87
N ALA A 54 8.14 7.64 32.71
CA ALA A 54 9.25 8.05 33.58
C ALA A 54 8.80 8.32 35.02
N ALA A 55 7.61 8.90 35.21
CA ALA A 55 7.06 9.24 36.52
C ALA A 55 6.15 8.15 37.12
N ALA A 56 5.85 7.08 36.38
CA ALA A 56 4.93 6.03 36.80
C ALA A 56 5.54 5.06 37.82
N ASP A 57 4.67 4.57 38.72
CA ASP A 57 4.95 3.41 39.56
C ASP A 57 5.16 2.13 38.73
N PRO A 58 5.69 1.03 39.31
CA PRO A 58 6.06 -0.16 38.54
C PRO A 58 4.92 -0.79 37.73
N LEU A 59 3.69 -0.81 38.26
CA LEU A 59 2.55 -1.41 37.57
C LEU A 59 2.05 -0.50 36.45
N ALA A 60 1.90 0.79 36.73
CA ALA A 60 1.52 1.78 35.74
C ALA A 60 2.56 1.88 34.60
N ARG A 61 3.85 1.77 34.92
CA ARG A 61 4.93 1.75 33.94
C ARG A 61 4.82 0.57 32.98
N LEU A 62 4.46 -0.61 33.47
CA LEU A 62 4.24 -1.79 32.63
C LEU A 62 3.08 -1.57 31.64
N LEU A 63 1.94 -1.09 32.13
CA LEU A 63 0.76 -0.84 31.30
C LEU A 63 1.00 0.25 30.23
N LEU A 64 1.64 1.35 30.63
CA LEU A 64 2.00 2.42 29.71
C LEU A 64 3.03 1.96 28.67
N THR A 65 3.94 1.06 29.05
CA THR A 65 4.88 0.46 28.11
C THR A 65 4.17 -0.41 27.07
N GLN A 66 3.14 -1.18 27.46
CA GLN A 66 2.29 -1.90 26.51
C GLN A 66 1.55 -0.93 25.57
N GLU A 67 0.94 0.12 26.10
CA GLU A 67 0.24 1.13 25.30
C GLU A 67 1.19 1.80 24.28
N ARG A 68 2.44 2.07 24.68
CA ARG A 68 3.50 2.58 23.79
C ARG A 68 3.78 1.59 22.65
N MET A 69 3.91 0.30 22.95
CA MET A 69 4.14 -0.75 21.94
C MET A 69 2.98 -0.84 20.94
N ASP A 70 1.74 -0.78 21.43
CA ASP A 70 0.54 -0.84 20.58
C ASP A 70 0.47 0.38 19.64
N LEU A 71 0.75 1.58 20.17
CA LEU A 71 0.82 2.81 19.38
C LEU A 71 1.94 2.79 18.33
N GLN A 72 3.11 2.23 18.67
CA GLN A 72 4.21 2.05 17.72
C GLN A 72 3.84 1.08 16.60
N ALA A 73 3.22 -0.05 16.93
CA ALA A 73 2.75 -1.01 15.94
C ALA A 73 1.70 -0.39 15.00
N GLU A 74 0.79 0.41 15.55
CA GLU A 74 -0.18 1.14 14.74
C GLU A 74 0.50 2.17 13.83
N LEU A 75 1.47 2.94 14.34
CA LEU A 75 2.21 3.91 13.53
C LEU A 75 2.94 3.25 12.37
N SER A 76 3.66 2.15 12.62
CA SER A 76 4.34 1.39 11.57
C SER A 76 3.37 0.86 10.52
N SER A 77 2.15 0.44 10.92
CA SER A 77 1.13 0.02 9.95
C SER A 77 0.65 1.16 9.06
N MET A 78 0.64 2.40 9.55
CA MET A 78 0.26 3.58 8.77
C MET A 78 1.39 4.06 7.85
N GLU A 79 2.65 3.98 8.29
CA GLU A 79 3.83 4.28 7.47
C GLU A 79 3.93 3.31 6.28
N ALA A 80 3.64 2.02 6.50
CA ALA A 80 3.52 1.06 5.39
C ALA A 80 2.37 1.42 4.41
N GLY A 81 1.33 2.13 4.86
CA GLY A 81 0.31 2.73 3.98
C GLY A 81 0.82 3.91 3.15
N VAL A 82 1.87 4.60 3.60
CA VAL A 82 2.58 5.64 2.81
C VAL A 82 3.44 4.96 1.72
N ASP A 83 4.13 3.88 2.04
CA ASP A 83 4.88 3.08 1.05
C ASP A 83 3.95 2.60 -0.08
N LEU A 84 2.72 2.19 0.26
CA LEU A 84 1.70 1.83 -0.73
C LEU A 84 1.36 3.00 -1.69
N THR A 85 1.46 4.25 -1.24
CA THR A 85 1.22 5.43 -2.09
C THR A 85 2.33 5.58 -3.14
N GLU A 86 3.60 5.40 -2.77
CA GLU A 86 4.71 5.41 -3.72
C GLU A 86 4.60 4.24 -4.72
N MET A 87 4.30 3.03 -4.22
CA MET A 87 4.05 1.86 -5.06
C MET A 87 2.86 2.07 -6.00
N GLU A 88 1.82 2.80 -5.57
CA GLU A 88 0.68 3.16 -6.42
C GLU A 88 1.10 4.05 -7.59
N GLU A 89 2.02 4.99 -7.39
CA GLU A 89 2.49 5.86 -8.47
C GLU A 89 3.28 5.09 -9.52
N GLU A 90 4.12 4.13 -9.11
CA GLU A 90 4.80 3.23 -10.03
C GLU A 90 3.82 2.30 -10.74
N PHE A 91 2.85 1.74 -9.99
CA PHE A 91 1.79 0.91 -10.55
C PHE A 91 1.02 1.65 -11.64
N VAL A 92 0.63 2.90 -11.40
CA VAL A 92 -0.11 3.73 -12.36
C VAL A 92 0.65 3.88 -13.68
N LYS A 93 1.98 3.96 -13.65
CA LYS A 93 2.84 4.06 -14.85
C LYS A 93 2.93 2.73 -15.62
N ALA A 94 2.91 1.60 -14.93
CA ALA A 94 3.15 0.28 -15.52
C ALA A 94 1.87 -0.49 -15.91
N ALA A 95 0.78 -0.30 -15.16
CA ALA A 95 -0.37 -1.21 -15.15
C ALA A 95 -1.11 -1.28 -16.49
N ALA A 96 -1.20 -0.18 -17.24
CA ALA A 96 -1.92 -0.13 -18.51
C ALA A 96 -1.27 -1.03 -19.58
N ASP A 97 0.05 -0.88 -19.76
CA ASP A 97 0.84 -1.66 -20.72
C ASP A 97 0.95 -3.12 -20.30
N TYR A 98 1.10 -3.37 -19.00
CA TYR A 98 1.09 -4.71 -18.46
C TYR A 98 -0.24 -5.41 -18.74
N GLY A 99 -1.35 -4.75 -18.39
CA GLY A 99 -2.70 -5.27 -18.58
C GLY A 99 -3.03 -5.54 -20.04
N ARG A 100 -2.70 -4.61 -20.96
CA ARG A 100 -2.88 -4.81 -22.41
C ARG A 100 -2.14 -6.03 -22.95
N ARG A 101 -0.86 -6.19 -22.61
CA ARG A 101 -0.07 -7.34 -23.09
C ARG A 101 -0.52 -8.67 -22.49
N LYS A 102 -1.13 -8.66 -21.30
CA LYS A 102 -1.60 -9.85 -20.60
C LYS A 102 -3.09 -10.14 -20.77
N GLY A 103 -3.85 -9.29 -21.46
CA GLY A 103 -5.29 -9.44 -21.62
C GLY A 103 -6.07 -9.26 -20.30
N ILE A 104 -5.58 -8.43 -19.38
CA ILE A 104 -6.22 -8.24 -18.06
C ILE A 104 -7.32 -7.19 -18.17
N SER A 105 -8.56 -7.60 -17.92
CA SER A 105 -9.74 -6.74 -17.95
C SER A 105 -9.83 -5.82 -16.73
N TYR A 106 -10.60 -4.74 -16.85
CA TYR A 106 -10.93 -3.86 -15.71
C TYR A 106 -11.54 -4.64 -14.53
N ALA A 107 -12.40 -5.62 -14.82
CA ALA A 107 -13.05 -6.45 -13.80
C ALA A 107 -12.03 -7.29 -13.02
N ALA A 108 -11.00 -7.84 -13.68
CA ALA A 108 -9.94 -8.57 -13.02
C ALA A 108 -9.14 -7.70 -12.03
N TRP A 109 -8.80 -6.47 -12.43
CA TRP A 109 -8.14 -5.52 -11.53
C TRP A 109 -8.98 -5.16 -10.30
N ARG A 110 -10.29 -4.99 -10.50
CA ARG A 110 -11.23 -4.73 -9.40
C ARG A 110 -11.34 -5.93 -8.46
N GLY A 111 -11.35 -7.15 -9.00
CA GLY A 111 -11.33 -8.39 -8.22
C GLY A 111 -10.07 -8.52 -7.36
N ALA A 112 -8.92 -8.04 -7.86
CA ALA A 112 -7.66 -7.99 -7.12
C ALA A 112 -7.58 -6.85 -6.07
N GLY A 113 -8.63 -6.05 -5.91
CA GLY A 113 -8.70 -4.99 -4.89
C GLY A 113 -8.21 -3.61 -5.33
N VAL A 114 -7.77 -3.45 -6.58
CA VAL A 114 -7.33 -2.13 -7.10
C VAL A 114 -8.53 -1.18 -7.20
N THR A 115 -8.40 0.02 -6.64
CA THR A 115 -9.53 0.97 -6.58
C THR A 115 -9.84 1.59 -7.96
N PRO A 116 -11.09 2.06 -8.21
CA PRO A 116 -11.42 2.70 -9.48
C PRO A 116 -10.61 3.96 -9.75
N ASN A 117 -10.18 4.66 -8.69
CA ASN A 117 -9.37 5.87 -8.80
C ASN A 117 -7.98 5.53 -9.35
N VAL A 118 -7.32 4.51 -8.77
CA VAL A 118 -6.02 4.02 -9.27
C VAL A 118 -6.12 3.58 -10.73
N LEU A 119 -7.16 2.81 -11.08
CA LEU A 119 -7.36 2.37 -12.47
C LEU A 119 -7.59 3.53 -13.44
N LYS A 120 -8.34 4.56 -13.01
CA LYS A 120 -8.52 5.79 -13.78
C LYS A 120 -7.19 6.52 -14.00
N ARG A 121 -6.38 6.67 -12.95
CA ARG A 121 -5.03 7.27 -13.03
C ARG A 121 -4.12 6.49 -13.97
N ALA A 122 -4.19 5.15 -13.92
CA ALA A 122 -3.47 4.25 -14.81
C ALA A 122 -4.01 4.21 -16.26
N GLY A 123 -5.06 4.98 -16.59
CA GLY A 123 -5.67 4.95 -17.92
C GLY A 123 -6.43 3.66 -18.24
N ILE A 124 -6.66 2.78 -17.26
CA ILE A 124 -7.42 1.54 -17.40
C ILE A 124 -8.90 1.88 -17.24
N ARG A 125 -9.60 2.00 -18.38
CA ARG A 125 -11.03 2.31 -18.40
C ARG A 125 -11.87 1.05 -18.27
N ARG A 126 -13.11 1.23 -17.83
CA ARG A 126 -14.16 0.21 -17.95
C ARG A 126 -14.40 0.01 -19.44
N GLY A 127 -13.76 -0.99 -20.03
CA GLY A 127 -14.11 -1.44 -21.37
C GLY A 127 -15.57 -1.87 -21.36
N ARG A 128 -16.36 -1.32 -22.29
CA ARG A 128 -17.56 -1.98 -22.80
C ARG A 128 -17.12 -3.39 -23.19
N GLY A 129 -17.78 -4.41 -22.63
CA GLY A 129 -17.33 -5.79 -22.71
C GLY A 129 -16.88 -6.20 -24.11
N ASP A 130 -15.79 -6.95 -24.17
CA ASP A 130 -15.47 -7.78 -25.31
C ASP A 130 -16.65 -8.75 -25.51
N ALA A 131 -17.43 -8.50 -26.56
CA ALA A 131 -18.38 -9.39 -27.20
C ALA A 131 -18.22 -9.18 -28.71
#